data_AF-A0A1Q7D8P8-F1
#
_entry.id   AF-A0A1Q7D8P8-F1
#
_cell.length_a   1.000
_cell.length_b   1.000
_cell.length_c   1.000
_cell.angle_alpha   90.00
_cell.angle_beta   90.00
_cell.angle_gamma   90.00
#
_symmetry.space_group_name_H-M   'P 1'
#
loop_
_entity.id
_entity.type
_entity.pdbx_description
1 polymer ?
#
loop_
_entity_poly.entity_id
_entity_poly.type
_entity_poly.pdbx_seq_one_letter_code
_entity_poly.pdbx_strand_id
1 'polypeptide(L)'
;MRHDADARLLEVGARTRTIPPALRRALHHRDRGCRFPGCGVRFGQGHHIQHWANGGPTTLSNLALLCRRHHRAVHEEGYQLDRKPDGELRFRRPDGELLPEVPRPLEMRGDPVEILRARNEADGLHLHARTAMPGWLGEPLNVGWAISVLHPLAR
;
A
#
# COMPACT_ATOMS: atom_id res chain seq x y z
N MET A 1 26.38 -13.46 -7.17
CA MET A 1 27.12 -12.90 -6.03
C MET A 1 27.55 -11.49 -6.41
N ARG A 2 27.47 -10.52 -5.50
CA ARG A 2 27.94 -9.14 -5.71
C ARG A 2 29.14 -8.90 -4.81
N HIS A 3 30.17 -8.25 -5.34
CA HIS A 3 31.37 -7.86 -4.59
C HIS A 3 31.52 -6.34 -4.60
N ASP A 4 32.26 -5.79 -3.64
CA ASP A 4 32.69 -4.39 -3.65
C ASP A 4 33.94 -4.19 -4.53
N ALA A 5 34.45 -2.95 -4.55
CA ALA A 5 35.66 -2.60 -5.29
C ALA A 5 36.91 -3.34 -4.79
N ASP A 6 36.91 -3.81 -3.54
CA ASP A 6 38.00 -4.57 -2.91
C ASP A 6 37.79 -6.09 -3.02
N ALA A 7 36.88 -6.53 -3.90
CA ALA A 7 36.48 -7.92 -4.11
C ALA A 7 35.91 -8.64 -2.87
N ARG A 8 35.44 -7.89 -1.85
CA ARG A 8 34.74 -8.47 -0.71
C ARG A 8 33.31 -8.81 -1.10
N LEU A 9 32.85 -9.97 -0.69
CA LEU A 9 31.51 -10.46 -1.00
C LEU A 9 30.46 -9.62 -0.25
N LEU A 10 29.72 -8.80 -1.00
CA LEU A 10 28.64 -7.98 -0.47
C LEU A 10 27.33 -8.75 -0.35
N GLU A 11 26.99 -9.56 -1.35
CA GLU A 11 25.73 -10.30 -1.39
C GLU A 11 25.85 -11.65 -2.12
N VAL A 12 25.24 -12.69 -1.54
CA VAL A 12 24.96 -13.96 -2.22
C VAL A 12 23.46 -14.04 -2.48
N GLY A 13 23.08 -14.24 -3.72
CA GLY A 13 21.67 -14.36 -4.13
C GLY A 13 21.46 -15.62 -4.93
N ALA A 14 20.44 -16.39 -4.56
CA ALA A 14 19.87 -17.44 -5.41
C ALA A 14 18.71 -16.86 -6.24
N ARG A 15 18.36 -17.50 -7.36
CA ARG A 15 17.20 -17.12 -8.17
C ARG A 15 15.96 -17.88 -7.69
N THR A 16 15.49 -17.60 -6.48
CA THR A 16 14.35 -18.30 -5.87
C THR A 16 13.17 -17.36 -5.71
N ARG A 17 11.97 -17.82 -6.06
CA ARG A 17 10.73 -17.07 -5.79
C ARG A 17 10.54 -16.81 -4.29
N THR A 18 10.81 -17.81 -3.46
CA THR A 18 10.63 -17.72 -2.00
C THR A 18 11.83 -17.03 -1.36
N ILE A 19 11.55 -16.02 -0.53
CA ILE A 19 12.55 -15.28 0.24
C ILE A 19 12.90 -16.10 1.51
N PRO A 20 14.18 -16.49 1.70
CA PRO A 20 14.59 -17.26 2.86
C PRO A 20 14.34 -16.52 4.20
N PRO A 21 14.10 -17.23 5.32
CA PRO A 21 13.79 -16.60 6.61
C PRO A 21 14.83 -15.58 7.10
N ALA A 22 16.13 -15.86 6.90
CA ALA A 22 17.20 -14.94 7.29
C ALA A 22 17.13 -13.62 6.51
N LEU A 23 16.93 -13.70 5.20
CA LEU A 23 16.79 -12.53 4.34
C LEU A 23 15.49 -11.77 4.66
N ARG A 24 14.40 -12.48 4.95
CA ARG A 24 13.14 -11.87 5.40
C ARG A 24 13.33 -11.08 6.70
N ARG A 25 14.08 -11.59 7.68
CA ARG A 25 14.39 -10.85 8.91
C ARG A 25 15.20 -9.58 8.63
N ALA A 26 16.25 -9.68 7.81
CA ALA A 26 17.04 -8.52 7.40
C ALA A 26 16.18 -7.47 6.67
N LEU A 27 15.27 -7.91 5.81
CA LEU A 27 14.34 -7.04 5.11
C LEU A 27 13.41 -6.29 6.09
N HIS A 28 12.82 -6.99 7.06
CA HIS A 28 11.99 -6.36 8.09
C HIS A 28 12.77 -5.34 8.92
N HIS A 29 14.03 -5.64 9.27
CA HIS A 29 14.88 -4.72 10.03
C HIS A 29 15.21 -3.44 9.26
N ARG A 30 15.60 -3.57 7.98
CA ARG A 30 15.94 -2.43 7.11
C ARG A 30 14.71 -1.57 6.80
N ASP A 31 13.60 -2.23 6.46
CA ASP A 31 12.46 -1.52 5.89
C ASP A 31 11.47 -1.01 6.93
N ARG A 32 11.41 -1.64 8.13
CA ARG A 32 10.55 -1.27 9.27
C ARG A 32 9.04 -1.19 8.98
N GLY A 33 8.61 -1.57 7.78
CA GLY A 33 7.23 -1.52 7.32
C GLY A 33 7.14 -1.45 5.80
N CYS A 34 5.93 -1.23 5.29
CA CYS A 34 5.70 -1.01 3.86
C CYS A 34 6.47 0.23 3.40
N ARG A 35 7.31 0.09 2.36
CA ARG A 35 8.14 1.18 1.82
C ARG A 35 7.43 2.09 0.83
N PHE A 36 6.19 1.79 0.47
CA PHE A 36 5.38 2.65 -0.40
C PHE A 36 5.14 4.02 0.26
N PRO A 37 5.29 5.14 -0.47
CA PRO A 37 5.17 6.49 0.08
C PRO A 37 3.87 6.72 0.89
N GLY A 38 4.00 7.34 2.07
CA GLY A 38 2.88 7.61 2.98
C GLY A 38 2.25 6.39 3.67
N CYS A 39 2.73 5.16 3.44
CA CYS A 39 2.16 3.97 4.07
C CYS A 39 2.74 3.70 5.47
N GLY A 40 1.89 3.66 6.49
CA GLY A 40 2.29 3.35 7.87
C GLY A 40 2.18 1.86 8.28
N VAL A 41 1.83 0.96 7.36
CA VAL A 41 1.58 -0.45 7.68
C VAL A 41 2.88 -1.18 7.98
N ARG A 42 2.99 -1.80 9.17
CA ARG A 42 4.20 -2.49 9.64
C ARG A 42 4.40 -3.89 9.09
N PHE A 43 3.32 -4.52 8.60
CA PHE A 43 3.35 -5.89 8.09
C PHE A 43 3.39 -5.92 6.57
N GLY A 44 4.21 -6.82 6.02
CA GLY A 44 4.40 -6.90 4.59
C GLY A 44 5.04 -8.19 4.09
N GLN A 45 5.05 -8.28 2.77
CA GLN A 45 5.68 -9.31 1.96
C GLN A 45 6.90 -8.70 1.27
N GLY A 46 7.95 -9.49 1.11
CA GLY A 46 9.10 -9.03 0.34
C GLY A 46 8.76 -9.10 -1.15
N HIS A 47 8.99 -7.99 -1.83
CA HIS A 47 8.77 -7.80 -3.26
C HIS A 47 10.11 -7.74 -3.98
N HIS A 48 10.26 -8.48 -5.06
CA HIS A 48 11.42 -8.39 -5.95
C HIS A 48 11.28 -7.19 -6.89
N ILE A 49 12.20 -6.24 -6.80
CA ILE A 49 12.24 -5.01 -7.62
C ILE A 49 12.44 -5.39 -9.10
N GLN A 50 13.55 -6.08 -9.41
CA GLN A 50 13.62 -6.89 -10.62
C GLN A 50 12.95 -8.23 -10.32
N HIS A 51 11.81 -8.49 -10.96
CA HIS A 51 11.02 -9.69 -10.70
C HIS A 51 11.84 -10.98 -10.90
N TRP A 52 11.66 -11.97 -10.01
CA TRP A 52 12.42 -13.22 -10.01
C TRP A 52 12.25 -14.01 -11.33
N ALA A 53 11.05 -14.00 -11.92
CA ALA A 53 10.78 -14.68 -13.19
C ALA A 53 11.54 -14.04 -14.37
N ASN A 54 11.93 -12.77 -14.21
CA ASN A 54 12.73 -12.03 -15.19
C ASN A 54 14.24 -12.10 -14.87
N GLY A 55 14.66 -13.09 -14.06
CA GLY A 55 16.05 -13.31 -13.68
C GLY A 55 16.53 -12.50 -12.46
N GLY A 56 15.64 -11.76 -11.80
CA GLY A 56 15.97 -10.97 -10.62
C GLY A 56 16.48 -11.83 -9.47
N PRO A 57 17.60 -11.44 -8.83
CA PRO A 57 18.19 -12.23 -7.74
C PRO A 57 17.41 -12.04 -6.43
N THR A 58 17.42 -13.05 -5.57
CA THR A 58 16.87 -12.94 -4.21
C THR A 58 17.94 -12.42 -3.26
N THR A 59 18.17 -11.11 -3.30
CA THR A 59 19.13 -10.39 -2.45
C THR A 59 18.44 -9.26 -1.71
N LEU A 60 19.08 -8.72 -0.67
CA LEU A 60 18.49 -7.62 0.11
C LEU A 60 18.34 -6.38 -0.78
N SER A 61 19.33 -6.08 -1.62
CA SER A 61 19.30 -4.97 -2.57
C SER A 61 18.16 -5.05 -3.61
N ASN A 62 17.79 -6.24 -4.07
CA ASN A 62 16.69 -6.43 -5.03
C ASN A 62 15.32 -6.63 -4.35
N LEU A 63 15.24 -6.53 -3.03
CA LEU A 63 13.98 -6.69 -2.29
C LEU A 63 13.51 -5.36 -1.67
N ALA A 64 12.20 -5.21 -1.54
CA ALA A 64 11.54 -4.18 -0.72
C ALA A 64 10.35 -4.77 0.02
N LEU A 65 10.08 -4.33 1.24
CA LEU A 65 8.91 -4.76 2.01
C LEU A 65 7.68 -3.93 1.60
N LEU A 66 6.61 -4.60 1.18
CA LEU A 66 5.33 -3.96 0.81
C LEU A 66 4.15 -4.66 1.51
N CYS A 67 3.14 -3.89 1.92
CA CYS A 67 1.88 -4.49 2.41
C CYS A 67 1.10 -5.13 1.26
N ARG A 68 0.10 -5.98 1.55
CA ARG A 68 -0.68 -6.69 0.52
C ARG A 68 -1.23 -5.75 -0.57
N ARG A 69 -1.78 -4.59 -0.18
CA ARG A 69 -2.33 -3.59 -1.10
C ARG A 69 -1.23 -3.06 -2.04
N HIS A 70 -0.13 -2.55 -1.50
CA HIS A 70 0.91 -1.96 -2.33
C HIS A 70 1.73 -3.00 -3.09
N HIS A 71 1.85 -4.23 -2.57
CA HIS A 71 2.42 -5.34 -3.30
C HIS A 71 1.60 -5.64 -4.57
N ARG A 72 0.27 -5.65 -4.46
CA ARG A 72 -0.62 -5.75 -5.62
C ARG A 72 -0.45 -4.57 -6.56
N ALA A 73 -0.39 -3.35 -6.02
CA ALA A 73 -0.28 -2.14 -6.85
C ALA A 73 0.95 -2.18 -7.78
N VAL A 74 2.11 -2.59 -7.27
CA VAL A 74 3.33 -2.71 -8.10
C VAL A 74 3.38 -3.98 -8.95
N HIS A 75 2.62 -5.01 -8.61
CA HIS A 75 2.64 -6.28 -9.35
C HIS A 75 1.62 -6.32 -10.49
N GLU A 76 0.45 -5.72 -10.28
CA GLU A 76 -0.73 -5.87 -11.15
C GLU A 76 -1.28 -4.52 -11.65
N GLU A 77 -1.12 -3.42 -10.91
CA GLU A 77 -1.82 -2.16 -11.19
C GLU A 77 -0.94 -1.10 -11.89
N GLY A 78 0.25 -1.50 -12.37
CA GLY A 78 1.12 -0.66 -13.19
C GLY A 78 2.02 0.32 -12.43
N TYR A 79 1.99 0.33 -11.10
CA TYR A 79 2.96 1.11 -10.32
C TYR A 79 4.36 0.54 -10.50
N GLN A 80 5.34 1.41 -10.65
CA GLN A 80 6.74 0.99 -10.84
C GLN A 80 7.53 1.25 -9.55
N LEU A 81 8.50 0.39 -9.29
CA LEU A 81 9.42 0.51 -8.16
C LEU A 81 10.85 0.33 -8.66
N ASP A 82 11.69 1.31 -8.38
CA ASP A 82 13.12 1.27 -8.69
C ASP A 82 13.93 1.50 -7.40
N ARG A 83 15.13 0.91 -7.33
CA ARG A 83 16.14 1.26 -6.33
C ARG A 83 17.32 1.94 -7.00
N LYS A 84 17.67 3.11 -6.48
CA LYS A 84 18.86 3.84 -6.90
C LYS A 84 20.17 3.24 -6.38
N PRO A 85 21.33 3.62 -6.96
CA PRO A 85 22.65 3.25 -6.45
C PRO A 85 22.90 3.66 -4.98
N ASP A 86 22.34 4.78 -4.54
CA ASP A 86 22.41 5.26 -3.14
C ASP A 86 21.48 4.50 -2.18
N GLY A 87 20.66 3.58 -2.70
CA GLY A 87 19.71 2.77 -1.93
C GLY A 87 18.32 3.38 -1.80
N GLU A 88 18.08 4.60 -2.28
CA GLU A 88 16.76 5.24 -2.29
C GLU A 88 15.77 4.43 -3.13
N LEU A 89 14.55 4.25 -2.63
CA LEU A 89 13.45 3.65 -3.39
C LEU A 89 12.63 4.75 -4.06
N ARG A 90 12.35 4.58 -5.35
CA ARG A 90 11.47 5.46 -6.12
C ARG A 90 10.26 4.68 -6.57
N PHE A 91 9.09 5.25 -6.32
CA PHE A 91 7.83 4.73 -6.83
C PHE A 91 7.30 5.65 -7.90
N ARG A 92 6.77 5.08 -8.98
CA ARG A 92 6.05 5.82 -10.01
C ARG A 92 4.64 5.32 -10.13
N ARG A 93 3.74 6.24 -10.44
CA ARG A 93 2.35 5.94 -10.81
C ARG A 93 2.31 5.20 -12.16
N PRO A 94 1.17 4.61 -12.54
CA PRO A 94 1.02 3.94 -13.84
C PRO A 94 1.29 4.86 -15.05
N ASP A 95 1.13 6.16 -14.90
CA ASP A 95 1.45 7.20 -15.91
C ASP A 95 2.95 7.56 -15.97
N GLY A 96 3.79 6.98 -15.10
CA GLY A 96 5.23 7.22 -15.04
C GLY A 96 5.66 8.38 -14.12
N GLU A 97 4.72 9.15 -13.57
CA GLU A 97 5.01 10.24 -12.64
C GLU A 97 5.58 9.71 -11.31
N LEU A 98 6.60 10.38 -10.79
CA LEU A 98 7.19 10.03 -9.50
C LEU A 98 6.23 10.35 -8.36
N LEU A 99 6.03 9.38 -7.47
CA LEU A 99 5.32 9.60 -6.21
C LEU A 99 6.24 10.32 -5.22
N PRO A 100 5.84 11.46 -4.67
CA PRO A 100 6.58 12.12 -3.60
C PRO A 100 6.50 11.30 -2.31
N GLU A 101 7.56 11.32 -1.49
CA GLU A 101 7.60 10.61 -0.20
C GLU A 101 6.49 11.09 0.76
N VAL A 102 6.27 12.40 0.75
CA VAL A 102 5.15 13.07 1.42
C VAL A 102 4.37 13.80 0.33
N PRO A 103 3.08 13.50 0.12
CA PRO A 103 2.27 14.31 -0.78
C PRO A 103 2.30 15.74 -0.27
N ARG A 104 2.57 16.69 -1.17
CA ARG A 104 2.45 18.11 -0.83
C ARG A 104 1.03 18.32 -0.30
N PRO A 105 0.85 18.94 0.89
CA PRO A 105 -0.47 19.35 1.32
C PRO A 105 -1.12 20.12 0.17
N LEU A 106 -2.37 19.80 -0.15
CA LEU A 106 -3.11 20.60 -1.11
C LEU A 106 -3.15 22.02 -0.57
N GLU A 107 -2.68 22.98 -1.36
CA GLU A 107 -2.88 24.38 -1.02
C GLU A 107 -4.36 24.70 -1.13
N MET A 108 -5.02 24.76 0.02
CA MET A 108 -6.43 25.10 0.13
C MET A 108 -6.53 26.63 0.22
N ARG A 109 -7.18 27.25 -0.76
CA ARG A 109 -7.51 28.67 -0.70
C ARG A 109 -8.81 28.84 0.09
N GLY A 110 -8.71 29.32 1.32
CA GLY A 110 -9.86 29.54 2.21
C GLY A 110 -9.99 28.48 3.31
N ASP A 111 -11.06 28.56 4.09
CA ASP A 111 -11.32 27.64 5.20
C ASP A 111 -11.74 26.25 4.67
N PRO A 112 -10.98 25.18 4.96
CA PRO A 112 -11.34 23.81 4.59
C PRO A 112 -12.74 23.36 5.01
N VAL A 113 -13.19 23.78 6.18
CA VAL A 113 -14.47 23.36 6.77
C VAL A 113 -15.61 24.00 5.99
N GLU A 114 -15.48 25.29 5.64
CA GLU A 114 -16.48 26.00 4.84
C GLU A 114 -16.59 25.42 3.44
N ILE A 115 -15.44 25.17 2.78
CA ILE A 115 -15.41 24.56 1.44
C ILE A 115 -16.10 23.20 1.44
N LEU A 116 -15.80 22.36 2.45
CA LEU A 116 -16.42 21.04 2.57
C LEU A 116 -17.94 21.13 2.82
N ARG A 117 -18.38 22.06 3.67
CA ARG A 117 -19.82 22.30 3.93
C ARG A 117 -20.55 22.75 2.68
N ALA A 118 -20.01 23.75 1.97
CA ALA A 118 -20.60 24.24 0.73
C ALA A 118 -20.72 23.15 -0.34
N ARG A 119 -19.70 22.28 -0.46
CA ARG A 119 -19.76 21.13 -1.36
C ARG A 119 -20.85 20.14 -0.95
N ASN A 120 -20.94 19.79 0.33
CA ASN A 120 -22.01 18.91 0.82
C ASN A 120 -23.39 19.50 0.55
N GLU A 121 -23.59 20.80 0.78
CA GLU A 121 -24.85 21.49 0.48
C GLU A 121 -25.18 21.45 -1.01
N ALA A 122 -24.20 21.71 -1.89
CA ALA A 122 -24.37 21.62 -3.34
C ALA A 122 -24.72 20.19 -3.81
N ASP A 123 -24.16 19.18 -3.14
CA ASP A 123 -24.45 17.75 -3.40
C ASP A 123 -25.76 17.29 -2.72
N GLY A 124 -26.50 18.18 -2.03
CA GLY A 124 -27.72 17.85 -1.29
C GLY A 124 -27.48 16.97 -0.05
N LEU A 125 -26.24 16.88 0.42
CA LEU A 125 -25.83 16.12 1.57
C LEU A 125 -26.01 16.93 2.85
N HIS A 126 -27.15 16.73 3.52
CA HIS A 126 -27.42 17.34 4.82
C HIS A 126 -26.72 16.55 5.95
N LEU A 127 -25.42 16.79 6.15
CA LEU A 127 -24.67 16.18 7.25
C LEU A 127 -24.92 16.95 8.57
N HIS A 128 -25.41 16.25 9.59
CA HIS A 128 -25.68 16.79 10.92
C HIS A 128 -25.22 15.83 12.01
N ALA A 129 -25.37 16.23 13.29
CA ALA A 129 -24.91 15.45 14.44
C ALA A 129 -25.49 14.03 14.54
N ARG A 130 -26.56 13.73 13.80
CA ARG A 130 -27.18 12.39 13.76
C ARG A 130 -26.86 11.59 12.50
N THR A 131 -26.10 12.12 11.55
CA THR A 131 -25.83 11.43 10.28
C THR A 131 -25.11 10.09 10.48
N ALA A 132 -24.25 9.99 11.49
CA ALA A 132 -23.59 8.73 11.86
C ALA A 132 -24.37 7.93 12.91
N MET A 133 -25.50 8.44 13.43
CA MET A 133 -26.34 7.68 14.35
C MET A 133 -27.17 6.69 13.54
N PRO A 134 -27.11 5.39 13.86
CA PRO A 134 -27.99 4.42 13.21
C PRO A 134 -29.45 4.79 13.52
N GLY A 135 -30.34 4.51 12.57
CA GLY A 135 -31.79 4.64 12.79
C GLY A 135 -32.34 3.64 13.82
N TRP A 136 -31.49 2.75 14.33
CA TRP A 136 -31.83 1.74 15.31
C TRP A 136 -32.08 2.37 16.69
N LEU A 137 -33.30 2.24 17.20
CA LEU A 137 -33.72 2.75 18.51
C LEU A 137 -33.85 1.63 19.56
N GLY A 138 -33.30 0.44 19.27
CA GLY A 138 -33.39 -0.73 20.15
C GLY A 138 -34.43 -1.77 19.72
N GLU A 139 -35.08 -1.59 18.56
CA GLU A 139 -35.99 -2.59 18.01
C GLU A 139 -35.28 -3.93 17.75
N PRO A 140 -35.95 -5.08 17.92
CA PRO A 140 -35.35 -6.38 17.59
C PRO A 140 -34.91 -6.44 16.12
N LEU A 141 -33.74 -7.01 15.85
CA LEU A 141 -33.29 -7.26 14.48
C LEU A 141 -34.35 -8.10 13.74
N ASN A 142 -34.87 -7.61 12.62
CA ASN A 142 -35.75 -8.40 11.77
C ASN A 142 -34.92 -9.45 11.02
N VAL A 143 -34.74 -10.61 11.67
CA VAL A 143 -33.94 -11.72 11.14
C VAL A 143 -34.51 -12.22 9.80
N GLY A 144 -35.83 -12.25 9.65
CA GLY A 144 -36.48 -12.66 8.40
C GLY A 144 -36.14 -11.74 7.23
N TRP A 145 -36.18 -10.43 7.43
CA TRP A 145 -35.76 -9.43 6.43
C TRP A 145 -34.25 -9.46 6.17
N ALA A 146 -33.42 -9.59 7.21
CA ALA A 146 -31.99 -9.69 7.05
C ALA A 146 -31.59 -10.91 6.22
N ILE A 147 -32.25 -12.05 6.45
CA ILE A 147 -32.08 -13.26 5.62
C ILE A 147 -32.58 -13.00 4.20
N SER A 148 -33.75 -12.36 4.02
CA SER A 148 -34.30 -12.13 2.67
C SER A 148 -33.43 -11.24 1.78
N VAL A 149 -32.76 -10.23 2.36
CA VAL A 149 -31.91 -9.29 1.60
C VAL A 149 -30.46 -9.73 1.47
N LEU A 150 -29.92 -10.48 2.43
CA LEU A 150 -28.50 -10.89 2.43
C LEU A 150 -28.29 -12.33 1.92
N HIS A 151 -29.31 -13.18 1.93
CA HIS A 151 -29.17 -14.56 1.49
C HIS A 151 -29.49 -14.68 -0.01
N PRO A 152 -28.54 -15.08 -0.86
CA PRO A 152 -28.72 -15.10 -2.32
C PRO A 152 -29.82 -16.07 -2.81
N LEU A 153 -30.33 -16.94 -1.95
CA LEU A 153 -31.41 -17.90 -2.25
C LEU A 153 -32.77 -17.54 -1.61
N ALA A 154 -32.92 -16.37 -0.99
CA ALA A 154 -34.16 -16.01 -0.30
C ALA A 154 -35.25 -15.40 -1.21
N ARG A 155 -35.36 -15.92 -2.44
CA ARG A 155 -36.48 -15.67 -3.36
C ARG A 155 -37.35 -16.91 -3.49
#